data_AF-A0A7W1TW15-F1
#
_entry.id   AF-A0A7W1TW15-F1
#
_cell.length_a   1.000
_cell.length_b   1.000
_cell.length_c   1.000
_cell.angle_alpha   90.00
_cell.angle_beta   90.00
_cell.angle_gamma   90.00
#
_symmetry.space_group_name_H-M   'P 1'
#
loop_
_entity.id
_entity.type
_entity.pdbx_description
1 polymer ?
#
loop_
_entity_poly.entity_id
_entity_poly.type
_entity_poly.pdbx_seq_one_letter_code
_entity_poly.pdbx_strand_id
1 'polypeptide(L)'
;MSDIDQGQIRPSRSTKVRPLPKDKNETDLPSTLERSDGHAQRTWQKTHDSAVETYGEGERAHRTAFSSLKHSYEKVGDHWEPKEHKGPSDEQAERGAADPVADTHQGVDANASKAHLQDLARRLDVEGRSTMNKDELVEAVDKANQRATAKARRS
;
A
#
# COMPACT_ATOMS: atom_id res chain seq x y z
N MET A 1 -5.26 28.82 -59.02
CA MET A 1 -4.41 29.10 -57.85
C MET A 1 -5.34 29.19 -56.65
N SER A 2 -5.58 28.09 -55.91
CA SER A 2 -4.72 27.56 -54.82
C SER A 2 -5.00 28.38 -53.55
N ASP A 3 -5.38 27.85 -52.39
CA ASP A 3 -5.14 26.55 -51.77
C ASP A 3 -6.21 26.17 -50.74
N ILE A 4 -6.38 24.87 -50.57
CA ILE A 4 -7.09 24.19 -49.47
C ILE A 4 -6.17 24.24 -48.24
N ASP A 5 -6.60 24.83 -47.13
CA ASP A 5 -5.84 24.76 -45.86
C ASP A 5 -6.37 23.61 -45.00
N GLN A 6 -5.55 22.57 -44.90
CA GLN A 6 -5.77 21.40 -44.07
C GLN A 6 -5.25 21.60 -42.65
N GLY A 7 -6.07 21.24 -41.66
CA GLY A 7 -5.61 20.50 -40.49
C GLY A 7 -4.71 21.21 -39.48
N GLN A 8 -5.28 21.55 -38.33
CA GLN A 8 -4.53 21.49 -37.06
C GLN A 8 -5.26 20.62 -36.04
N ILE A 9 -4.88 19.35 -36.06
CA ILE A 9 -5.02 18.40 -34.96
C ILE A 9 -4.22 18.97 -33.77
N ARG A 10 -4.89 19.20 -32.64
CA ARG A 10 -4.24 19.56 -31.38
C ARG A 10 -3.34 18.40 -30.94
N PRO A 11 -2.04 18.60 -30.66
CA PRO A 11 -1.22 17.52 -30.13
C PRO A 11 -1.68 17.16 -28.72
N SER A 12 -2.07 15.90 -28.55
CA SER A 12 -2.22 15.23 -27.26
C SER A 12 -0.96 15.49 -26.42
N ARG A 13 -1.13 16.05 -25.21
CA ARG A 13 -0.06 16.13 -24.21
C ARG A 13 0.37 14.71 -23.90
N SER A 14 1.46 14.27 -24.54
CA SER A 14 2.26 13.17 -24.05
C SER A 14 2.69 13.53 -22.63
N THR A 15 2.07 12.91 -21.64
CA THR A 15 2.55 12.92 -20.27
C THR A 15 3.84 12.13 -20.25
N LYS A 16 4.95 12.80 -20.60
CA LYS A 16 6.29 12.32 -20.35
C LYS A 16 6.36 12.16 -18.84
N VAL A 17 6.23 10.93 -18.35
CA VAL A 17 6.37 10.59 -16.93
C VAL A 17 7.74 11.10 -16.54
N ARG A 18 7.78 12.25 -15.88
CA ARG A 18 9.02 12.86 -15.43
C ARG A 18 9.61 11.87 -14.42
N PRO A 19 10.82 11.34 -14.64
CA PRO A 19 11.45 10.49 -13.65
C PRO A 19 11.54 11.32 -12.37
N LEU A 20 11.00 10.76 -11.28
CA LEU A 20 11.05 11.41 -9.97
C LEU A 20 12.52 11.65 -9.63
N PRO A 21 12.88 12.87 -9.17
CA PRO A 21 14.24 13.15 -8.73
C PRO A 21 14.61 12.19 -7.60
N LYS A 22 15.80 11.60 -7.69
CA LYS A 22 16.25 10.51 -6.80
C LYS A 22 16.70 10.97 -5.40
N ASP A 23 16.62 12.25 -5.08
CA ASP A 23 17.25 12.76 -3.87
C ASP A 23 16.31 13.76 -3.19
N LYS A 24 15.51 13.31 -2.21
CA LYS A 24 15.18 14.00 -0.94
C LYS A 24 14.62 12.98 0.07
N ASN A 25 15.44 12.67 1.07
CA ASN A 25 15.13 11.99 2.33
C ASN A 25 14.76 10.50 2.24
N GLU A 26 15.80 9.68 2.26
CA GLU A 26 15.78 8.27 2.71
C GLU A 26 15.34 8.14 4.19
N THR A 27 15.05 9.25 4.89
CA THR A 27 14.82 9.32 6.35
C THR A 27 13.36 9.52 6.80
N ASP A 28 12.38 9.72 5.91
CA ASP A 28 10.95 9.89 6.27
C ASP A 28 10.06 8.70 5.88
N LEU A 29 10.60 7.71 5.17
CA LEU A 29 9.85 6.53 4.77
C LEU A 29 9.71 5.58 5.98
N PRO A 30 8.50 5.08 6.26
CA PRO A 30 8.33 4.02 7.23
C PRO A 30 9.21 2.82 6.89
N SER A 31 9.84 2.21 7.90
CA SER A 31 10.83 1.13 7.71
C SER A 31 10.34 -0.03 6.83
N THR A 32 9.03 -0.29 6.79
CA THR A 32 8.45 -1.34 5.95
C THR A 32 8.39 -0.94 4.47
N LEU A 33 8.24 0.35 4.18
CA LEU A 33 8.26 0.90 2.82
C LEU A 33 9.67 1.03 2.25
N GLU A 34 10.67 1.32 3.07
CA GLU A 34 12.08 1.31 2.66
C GLU A 34 12.47 -0.03 2.01
N ARG A 35 11.89 -1.13 2.51
CA ARG A 35 12.11 -2.50 2.04
C ARG A 35 11.06 -2.97 1.02
N SER A 36 10.08 -2.14 0.69
CA SER A 36 9.12 -2.39 -0.39
C SER A 36 9.67 -2.03 -1.75
N ASP A 37 8.96 -2.43 -2.81
CA ASP A 37 9.29 -2.00 -4.17
C ASP A 37 9.07 -0.48 -4.35
N GLY A 38 9.76 0.08 -5.36
CA GLY A 38 9.74 1.52 -5.60
C GLY A 38 8.36 2.08 -5.98
N HIS A 39 7.42 1.27 -6.48
CA HIS A 39 6.06 1.72 -6.76
C HIS A 39 5.24 1.88 -5.47
N ALA A 40 5.42 1.00 -4.48
CA ALA A 40 4.84 1.15 -3.15
C ALA A 40 5.33 2.44 -2.48
N GLN A 41 6.65 2.65 -2.45
CA GLN A 41 7.29 3.85 -1.92
C GLN A 41 6.73 5.13 -2.55
N ARG A 42 6.69 5.19 -3.89
CA ARG A 42 6.14 6.33 -4.63
C ARG A 42 4.66 6.58 -4.36
N THR A 43 3.88 5.52 -4.18
CA THR A 43 2.44 5.64 -3.90
C THR A 43 2.22 6.29 -2.54
N TRP A 44 2.93 5.79 -1.52
CA TRP A 44 2.86 6.34 -0.18
C TRP A 44 3.37 7.79 -0.14
N GLN A 45 4.56 8.06 -0.71
CA GLN A 45 5.17 9.39 -0.63
C GLN A 45 4.35 10.47 -1.33
N LYS A 46 3.81 10.19 -2.52
CA LYS A 46 2.94 11.16 -3.21
C LYS A 46 1.71 11.52 -2.38
N THR A 47 1.06 10.52 -1.80
CA THR A 47 -0.12 10.77 -0.96
C THR A 47 0.27 11.45 0.35
N HIS A 48 1.42 11.11 0.93
CA HIS A 48 1.96 11.76 2.11
C HIS A 48 2.22 13.24 1.86
N ASP A 49 2.99 13.58 0.83
CA ASP A 49 3.34 14.96 0.48
C ASP A 49 2.08 15.81 0.27
N SER A 50 1.09 15.29 -0.49
CA SER A 50 -0.20 15.98 -0.67
C SER A 50 -1.00 16.13 0.63
N ALA A 51 -0.94 15.15 1.53
CA ALA A 51 -1.62 15.21 2.81
C ALA A 51 -0.94 16.17 3.78
N VAL A 52 0.39 16.26 3.75
CA VAL A 52 1.18 17.26 4.51
C VAL A 52 0.86 18.68 4.02
N GLU A 53 0.78 18.90 2.71
CA GLU A 53 0.35 20.19 2.15
C GLU A 53 -1.05 20.59 2.61
N THR A 54 -1.95 19.61 2.80
CA THR A 54 -3.35 19.85 3.16
C THR A 54 -3.57 20.00 4.66
N TYR A 55 -2.94 19.14 5.47
CA TYR A 55 -3.24 18.98 6.89
C TYR A 55 -2.07 19.35 7.81
N GLY A 56 -0.88 19.60 7.26
CA GLY A 56 0.37 19.67 8.00
C GLY A 56 0.97 18.28 8.26
N GLU A 57 2.23 18.28 8.69
CA GLU A 57 2.95 17.07 9.10
C GLU A 57 2.27 16.40 10.30
N GLY A 58 2.19 15.06 10.30
CA GLY A 58 1.68 14.30 11.44
C GLY A 58 0.80 13.08 11.12
N GLU A 59 0.16 12.55 12.16
CA GLU A 59 -0.57 11.27 12.13
C GLU A 59 -1.65 11.20 11.04
N ARG A 60 -2.34 12.32 10.78
CA ARG A 60 -3.35 12.40 9.73
C ARG A 60 -2.75 12.21 8.34
N ALA A 61 -1.61 12.84 8.04
CA ALA A 61 -0.93 12.70 6.76
C ALA A 61 -0.44 11.26 6.54
N HIS A 62 0.19 10.67 7.56
CA HIS A 62 0.59 9.26 7.52
C HIS A 62 -0.58 8.31 7.30
N ARG A 63 -1.71 8.51 8.00
CA ARG A 63 -2.91 7.68 7.83
C ARG A 63 -3.46 7.75 6.43
N THR A 64 -3.57 8.95 5.85
CA THR A 64 -4.02 9.12 4.47
C THR A 64 -3.09 8.41 3.49
N ALA A 65 -1.77 8.51 3.68
CA ALA A 65 -0.79 7.81 2.87
C ALA A 65 -0.92 6.29 2.96
N PHE A 66 -1.07 5.74 4.17
CA PHE A 66 -1.29 4.30 4.36
C PHE A 66 -2.64 3.82 3.80
N SER A 67 -3.71 4.59 3.93
CA SER A 67 -5.01 4.23 3.33
C SER A 67 -4.92 4.14 1.80
N SER A 68 -4.22 5.07 1.16
CA SER A 68 -3.99 5.04 -0.28
C SER A 68 -3.12 3.84 -0.70
N LEU A 69 -2.09 3.53 0.09
CA LEU A 69 -1.24 2.37 -0.15
C LEU A 69 -2.03 1.05 -0.05
N LYS A 70 -2.78 0.86 1.05
CA LYS A 70 -3.58 -0.34 1.34
C LYS A 70 -4.64 -0.68 0.27
N HIS A 71 -5.04 0.30 -0.53
CA HIS A 71 -5.98 0.08 -1.63
C HIS A 71 -5.37 -0.78 -2.76
N SER A 72 -4.05 -0.84 -2.89
CA SER A 72 -3.37 -1.58 -3.96
C SER A 72 -2.22 -2.45 -3.49
N TYR A 73 -1.85 -2.35 -2.21
CA TYR A 73 -0.81 -3.13 -1.57
C TYR A 73 -1.32 -3.74 -0.28
N GLU A 74 -0.72 -4.86 0.08
CA GLU A 74 -0.88 -5.49 1.38
C GLU A 74 0.48 -5.75 2.00
N LYS A 75 0.51 -5.84 3.32
CA LYS A 75 1.74 -6.08 4.06
C LYS A 75 2.04 -7.57 4.07
N VAL A 76 3.24 -7.94 3.62
CA VAL A 76 3.75 -9.30 3.62
C VAL A 76 5.10 -9.32 4.31
N GLY A 77 5.14 -9.97 5.47
CA GLY A 77 6.29 -9.99 6.36
C GLY A 77 6.64 -8.58 6.82
N ASP A 78 7.77 -8.09 6.33
CA ASP A 78 8.36 -6.83 6.74
C ASP A 78 8.18 -5.73 5.68
N HIS A 79 7.62 -6.00 4.51
CA HIS A 79 7.43 -5.05 3.41
C HIS A 79 5.99 -5.07 2.86
N TRP A 80 5.75 -4.27 1.81
CA TRP A 80 4.45 -4.19 1.12
C TRP A 80 4.56 -4.79 -0.28
N GLU A 81 3.61 -5.64 -0.62
CA GLU A 81 3.48 -6.30 -1.91
C GLU A 81 2.18 -5.87 -2.61
N PRO A 82 2.13 -5.82 -3.95
CA PRO A 82 0.91 -5.48 -4.68
C PRO A 82 -0.16 -6.56 -4.49
N LYS A 83 -1.40 -6.12 -4.28
CA LYS A 83 -2.57 -7.01 -4.20
C LYS A 83 -2.91 -7.58 -5.59
N GLU A 84 -3.50 -8.78 -5.62
CA GLU A 84 -4.09 -9.33 -6.85
C GLU A 84 -5.22 -8.44 -7.40
N HIS A 85 -6.01 -7.86 -6.49
CA HIS A 85 -7.12 -6.97 -6.82
C HIS A 85 -7.08 -5.70 -5.97
N LYS A 86 -7.39 -4.56 -6.60
CA LYS A 86 -7.50 -3.28 -5.90
C LYS A 86 -8.81 -3.21 -5.14
N GLY A 87 -8.75 -2.71 -3.91
CA GLY A 87 -9.92 -2.54 -3.06
C GLY A 87 -9.55 -2.37 -1.58
N PRO A 88 -10.53 -2.02 -0.74
CA PRO A 88 -10.33 -1.86 0.70
C PRO A 88 -9.78 -3.16 1.32
N SER A 89 -8.86 -3.00 2.27
CA SER A 89 -8.19 -4.13 2.92
C SER A 89 -9.07 -4.89 3.92
N ASP A 90 -10.04 -4.20 4.51
CA ASP A 90 -10.86 -4.70 5.62
C ASP A 90 -12.16 -3.87 5.68
N GLU A 91 -13.10 -4.31 6.52
CA GLU A 91 -14.38 -3.62 6.71
C GLU A 91 -14.21 -2.17 7.18
N GLN A 92 -13.14 -1.84 7.91
CA GLN A 92 -12.88 -0.47 8.34
C GLN A 92 -12.47 0.42 7.16
N ALA A 93 -11.67 -0.13 6.24
CA ALA A 93 -11.30 0.54 5.00
C ALA A 93 -12.51 0.77 4.08
N GLU A 94 -13.57 -0.04 4.18
CA GLU A 94 -14.85 0.16 3.49
C GLU A 94 -15.69 1.28 4.09
N ARG A 95 -15.74 1.36 5.42
CA ARG A 95 -16.61 2.28 6.17
C ARG A 95 -16.09 3.73 6.23
N GLY A 96 -14.80 3.95 5.96
CA GLY A 96 -14.19 5.28 5.95
C GLY A 96 -13.82 5.80 7.35
N ALA A 97 -13.18 6.97 7.41
CA ALA A 97 -12.51 7.50 8.61
C ALA A 97 -13.44 8.00 9.74
N ALA A 98 -14.76 7.85 9.61
CA ALA A 98 -15.76 8.39 10.54
C ALA A 98 -16.18 7.41 11.65
N ASP A 99 -15.87 6.11 11.48
CA ASP A 99 -16.22 5.06 12.45
C ASP A 99 -15.07 4.77 13.44
N PRO A 100 -15.37 4.20 14.63
CA PRO A 100 -14.36 3.81 15.63
C PRO A 100 -13.24 2.98 15.01
N VAL A 101 -12.01 3.17 15.48
CA VAL A 101 -10.85 2.41 15.00
C VAL A 101 -11.07 0.92 15.31
N ALA A 102 -11.53 0.15 14.33
CA ALA A 102 -11.48 -1.30 14.38
C ALA A 102 -10.02 -1.78 14.42
N ASP A 103 -9.79 -3.00 14.88
CA ASP A 103 -8.49 -3.65 14.80
C ASP A 103 -8.04 -3.70 13.34
N THR A 104 -7.23 -2.73 12.92
CA THR A 104 -6.63 -2.76 11.59
C THR A 104 -5.51 -3.80 11.67
N HIS A 105 -5.59 -4.86 10.88
CA HIS A 105 -4.58 -5.93 10.79
C HIS A 105 -3.25 -5.44 10.17
N GLN A 106 -2.77 -4.25 10.56
CA GLN A 106 -1.54 -3.58 10.17
C GLN A 106 -1.20 -3.58 8.67
N GLY A 107 -2.20 -3.68 7.80
CA GLY A 107 -2.03 -3.74 6.34
C GLY A 107 -2.23 -5.11 5.69
N VAL A 108 -2.65 -6.14 6.44
CA VAL A 108 -3.16 -7.40 5.88
C VAL A 108 -4.48 -7.15 5.16
N ASP A 109 -4.68 -7.78 4.01
CA ASP A 109 -5.95 -7.78 3.29
C ASP A 109 -6.91 -8.83 3.87
N ALA A 110 -7.67 -8.47 4.89
CA ALA A 110 -8.71 -9.32 5.47
C ALA A 110 -9.82 -9.65 4.46
N ASN A 111 -9.99 -8.83 3.41
CA ASN A 111 -10.93 -9.08 2.33
C ASN A 111 -10.43 -10.13 1.32
N ALA A 112 -9.16 -10.54 1.38
CA ALA A 112 -8.60 -11.52 0.46
C ALA A 112 -9.30 -12.89 0.55
N SER A 113 -9.12 -13.71 -0.49
CA SER A 113 -9.63 -15.09 -0.48
C SER A 113 -8.92 -15.91 0.59
N LYS A 114 -9.59 -16.94 1.14
CA LYS A 114 -8.95 -17.88 2.07
C LYS A 114 -7.69 -18.51 1.46
N ALA A 115 -7.73 -18.84 0.17
CA ALA A 115 -6.60 -19.43 -0.54
C ALA A 115 -5.39 -18.48 -0.58
N HIS A 116 -5.63 -17.19 -0.84
CA HIS A 116 -4.58 -16.16 -0.79
C HIS A 116 -3.99 -16.01 0.61
N LEU A 117 -4.83 -15.94 1.64
CA LEU A 117 -4.36 -15.88 3.02
C LEU A 117 -3.57 -17.13 3.44
N GLN A 118 -3.94 -18.31 2.95
CA GLN A 118 -3.15 -19.53 3.15
C GLN A 118 -1.79 -19.48 2.44
N ASP A 119 -1.72 -18.85 1.27
CA ASP A 119 -0.46 -18.64 0.55
C ASP A 119 0.46 -17.66 1.30
N LEU A 120 -0.08 -16.52 1.75
CA LEU A 120 0.63 -15.58 2.62
C LEU A 120 1.15 -16.27 3.89
N ALA A 121 0.28 -17.01 4.58
CA ALA A 121 0.64 -17.76 5.77
C ALA A 121 1.74 -18.80 5.47
N ARG A 122 1.75 -19.40 4.27
CA ARG A 122 2.80 -20.31 3.83
C ARG A 122 4.13 -19.58 3.60
N ARG A 123 4.11 -18.43 2.92
CA ARG A 123 5.32 -17.61 2.68
C ARG A 123 5.93 -17.06 3.96
N LEU A 124 5.11 -16.92 5.01
CA LEU A 124 5.51 -16.47 6.33
C LEU A 124 5.80 -17.61 7.32
N ASP A 125 5.87 -18.85 6.85
CA ASP A 125 6.15 -20.06 7.65
C ASP A 125 5.21 -20.22 8.87
N VAL A 126 3.92 -19.90 8.70
CA VAL A 126 2.90 -20.10 9.72
C VAL A 126 2.54 -21.59 9.83
N GLU A 127 2.79 -22.16 11.00
CA GLU A 127 2.39 -23.53 11.34
C GLU A 127 0.87 -23.64 11.49
N GLY A 128 0.28 -24.79 11.12
CA GLY A 128 -1.16 -25.03 11.23
C GLY A 128 -2.05 -24.29 10.21
N ARG A 129 -1.48 -23.45 9.31
CA ARG A 129 -2.21 -22.68 8.29
C ARG A 129 -3.26 -23.46 7.46
N SER A 130 -3.06 -24.76 7.25
CA SER A 130 -3.98 -25.59 6.45
C SER A 130 -5.30 -25.88 7.15
N THR A 131 -5.32 -25.87 8.49
CA THR A 131 -6.54 -26.13 9.29
C THR A 131 -7.27 -24.85 9.66
N MET A 132 -6.63 -23.70 9.54
CA MET A 132 -7.19 -22.40 9.92
C MET A 132 -8.37 -22.00 9.02
N ASN A 133 -9.36 -21.35 9.60
CA ASN A 133 -10.41 -20.60 8.91
C ASN A 133 -9.88 -19.24 8.42
N LYS A 134 -10.73 -18.44 7.77
CA LYS A 134 -10.29 -17.18 7.14
C LYS A 134 -9.79 -16.17 8.20
N ASP A 135 -10.53 -16.00 9.27
CA ASP A 135 -10.22 -15.02 10.32
C ASP A 135 -8.95 -15.43 11.08
N GLU A 136 -8.81 -16.72 11.39
CA GLU A 136 -7.59 -17.28 11.98
C GLU A 136 -6.35 -17.05 11.09
N LEU A 137 -6.50 -17.14 9.76
CA LEU A 137 -5.41 -16.84 8.84
C LEU A 137 -5.04 -15.36 8.83
N VAL A 138 -6.02 -14.46 8.85
CA VAL A 138 -5.78 -13.01 8.92
C VAL A 138 -4.98 -12.67 10.17
N GLU A 139 -5.41 -13.18 11.33
CA GLU A 139 -4.70 -12.97 12.60
C GLU A 139 -3.29 -13.58 12.59
N ALA A 140 -3.15 -14.79 12.06
CA ALA A 140 -1.86 -15.46 12.01
C ALA A 140 -0.86 -14.75 11.08
N VAL A 141 -1.32 -14.26 9.93
CA VAL A 141 -0.53 -13.45 8.99
C VAL A 141 -0.15 -12.11 9.63
N ASP A 142 -1.09 -11.41 10.27
CA ASP A 142 -0.78 -10.15 10.97
C ASP A 142 0.29 -10.35 12.05
N LYS A 143 0.15 -11.39 12.87
CA LYS A 143 1.15 -11.74 13.89
C LYS A 143 2.52 -12.07 13.28
N ALA A 144 2.55 -12.79 12.16
CA ALA A 144 3.79 -13.10 11.47
C ALA A 144 4.45 -11.82 10.89
N ASN A 145 3.65 -10.92 10.31
CA ASN A 145 4.11 -9.63 9.82
C ASN A 145 4.72 -8.76 10.92
N GLN A 146 4.06 -8.70 12.08
CA GLN A 146 4.57 -7.97 13.25
C GLN A 146 5.93 -8.51 13.70
N ARG A 147 6.09 -9.84 13.75
CA ARG A 147 7.36 -10.50 14.10
C ARG A 147 8.46 -10.21 13.07
N ALA A 148 8.15 -10.31 11.78
CA ALA A 148 9.08 -10.02 10.70
C ALA A 148 9.54 -8.55 10.75
N THR A 149 8.60 -7.62 10.89
CA THR A 149 8.89 -6.18 11.04
C THR A 149 9.77 -5.92 12.27
N ALA A 150 9.46 -6.52 13.42
CA ALA A 150 10.24 -6.36 14.64
C ALA A 150 11.65 -6.96 14.50
N LYS A 151 11.82 -8.05 13.76
CA LYS A 151 13.12 -8.64 13.45
C LYS A 151 13.95 -7.71 12.57
N ALA A 152 13.37 -7.20 11.49
CA ALA A 152 14.04 -6.29 10.55
C ALA A 152 14.50 -4.97 11.20
N ARG A 153 13.84 -4.52 12.27
CA ARG A 153 14.23 -3.32 13.04
C ARG A 153 15.38 -3.54 14.01
N ARG A 154 15.73 -4.80 14.33
CA ARG A 154 16.80 -5.15 15.28
C ARG A 154 18.12 -5.50 14.59
N SER A 155 18.07 -5.72 13.28
CA SER A 155 19.20 -6.02 12.40
C SER A 155 19.73 -4.77 11.75
#